data_AF-A0A099BZI1-F1
#
_entry.id   AF-A0A099BZI1-F1
#
_cell.length_a   1.000
_cell.length_b   1.000
_cell.length_c   1.000
_cell.angle_alpha   90.00
_cell.angle_beta   90.00
_cell.angle_gamma   90.00
#
_symmetry.space_group_name_H-M   'P 1'
#
loop_
_entity.id
_entity.type
_entity.pdbx_description
1 polymer ?
#
loop_
_entity_poly.entity_id
_entity_poly.type
_entity_poly.pdbx_seq_one_letter_code
_entity_poly.pdbx_strand_id
1 'polypeptide(L)'
;MGRKKYKNLDFDYIVSSVAGYAKVAPIARKVKAGDDMAIAKAAAMMTAAVRNVMPKDKQVVLVPIPNRTGRAGYTKTLAEKISEALHLPVIDALASNTHDPLYLVKKTNGSLDEVPLYFYRIRRLPRNKIPILIDNVLDTGHTAMAAYEAMGRQDTLMAVLGDTHKFTPNKWKSDIYPLIDNNMASKKKEEVQQQATLKEEPTAQTEKKAAKKTTKLPKSKTLAELYENMKEMHPDAILLFRTGDFYTTLNADASKVADTLGLKANKPAKAEDGSLQVTFPHHALDTNLPKLIRAGLRVAIVDSLEKKQSVEKSVSEKAETSAQEKKEEGKSVKKTATVKQEHQPREPQMVTVNGDKVSHAHAFQSKVNPADWFYVAQLNGKQLNPMKMDAADIAAYQKREAKVENMMQKYYPTKLAPKVSAEEYKAANILSDGRVIDKMTVYKEKDEQRADYGKYKLYAQVGDQRMSALMTKEDQSAFFDRVTTPAALVEKNFGERLHLASAYAVYQLPANINVEDIRVAKDNMDGKWKISAAVGENGRTEKKAISFDDGFSLFQAKTVTREQLAAKYLSDDIKVLSGQKQAISNGLKM
;
A
#
# COMPACT_ATOMS: atom_id res chain seq x y z
N MET A 1 -33.04 -14.81 -30.04
CA MET A 1 -32.17 -15.34 -28.95
C MET A 1 -31.66 -16.70 -29.37
N GLY A 2 -30.52 -17.17 -28.85
CA GLY A 2 -30.02 -18.52 -29.16
C GLY A 2 -29.27 -19.13 -27.97
N ARG A 3 -29.66 -20.35 -27.60
CA ARG A 3 -28.83 -21.24 -26.75
C ARG A 3 -27.68 -21.75 -27.60
N LYS A 4 -26.45 -21.80 -27.05
CA LYS A 4 -25.27 -22.37 -27.73
C LYS A 4 -24.61 -23.42 -26.83
N LYS A 5 -24.98 -24.70 -27.01
CA LYS A 5 -24.23 -25.82 -26.41
C LYS A 5 -22.81 -25.86 -26.98
N TYR A 6 -21.82 -26.17 -26.15
CA TYR A 6 -20.43 -26.38 -26.57
C TYR A 6 -19.99 -27.80 -26.20
N LYS A 7 -19.58 -28.59 -27.20
CA LYS A 7 -18.97 -29.93 -27.06
C LYS A 7 -19.57 -30.79 -25.93
N ASN A 8 -20.89 -31.03 -25.99
CA ASN A 8 -21.64 -31.89 -25.05
C ASN A 8 -21.59 -31.48 -23.57
N LEU A 9 -21.21 -30.23 -23.25
CA LEU A 9 -21.35 -29.65 -21.93
C LEU A 9 -22.65 -28.83 -21.86
N ASP A 10 -23.56 -29.25 -20.98
CA ASP A 10 -24.87 -28.62 -20.79
C ASP A 10 -24.79 -27.36 -19.91
N PHE A 11 -24.39 -26.27 -20.55
CA PHE A 11 -24.45 -24.91 -20.02
C PHE A 11 -25.58 -24.14 -20.69
N ASP A 12 -26.69 -23.92 -19.99
CA ASP A 12 -27.94 -23.41 -20.58
C ASP A 12 -28.09 -21.88 -20.41
N TYR A 13 -27.15 -21.11 -20.95
CA TYR A 13 -27.12 -19.64 -20.90
C TYR A 13 -27.49 -18.96 -22.22
N ILE A 14 -27.96 -17.71 -22.13
CA ILE A 14 -28.31 -16.87 -23.28
C ILE A 14 -27.34 -15.69 -23.35
N VAL A 15 -26.74 -15.50 -24.52
CA VAL A 15 -25.86 -14.35 -24.83
C VAL A 15 -26.51 -13.46 -25.87
N SER A 16 -26.49 -12.14 -25.66
CA SER A 16 -26.66 -11.15 -26.73
C SER A 16 -25.38 -10.34 -26.90
N SER A 17 -24.79 -10.37 -28.09
CA SER A 17 -23.84 -9.36 -28.54
C SER A 17 -24.57 -8.20 -29.22
N VAL A 18 -23.95 -7.02 -29.29
CA VAL A 18 -24.47 -5.94 -30.16
C VAL A 18 -24.09 -6.21 -31.61
N ALA A 19 -22.85 -6.65 -31.86
CA ALA A 19 -22.39 -7.14 -33.15
C ALA A 19 -21.19 -8.08 -33.00
N GLY A 20 -20.85 -8.84 -34.04
CA GLY A 20 -19.60 -9.61 -34.08
C GLY A 20 -18.37 -8.70 -33.92
N TYR A 21 -17.37 -9.16 -33.15
CA TYR A 21 -16.26 -8.36 -32.63
C TYR A 21 -15.59 -7.44 -33.66
N ALA A 22 -15.37 -7.90 -34.91
CA ALA A 22 -14.75 -7.10 -35.96
C ALA A 22 -15.42 -5.73 -36.18
N LYS A 23 -16.76 -5.63 -36.05
CA LYS A 23 -17.51 -4.37 -36.21
C LYS A 23 -17.38 -3.41 -35.02
N VAL A 24 -17.03 -3.91 -33.83
CA VAL A 24 -16.90 -3.12 -32.60
C VAL A 24 -15.46 -3.01 -32.08
N ALA A 25 -14.49 -3.69 -32.70
CA ALA A 25 -13.10 -3.71 -32.26
C ALA A 25 -12.47 -2.32 -32.03
N PRO A 26 -12.72 -1.26 -32.83
CA PRO A 26 -12.19 0.07 -32.56
C PRO A 26 -12.71 0.67 -31.25
N ILE A 27 -14.02 0.55 -30.96
CA ILE A 27 -14.61 1.12 -29.76
C ILE A 27 -14.34 0.25 -28.53
N ALA A 28 -14.32 -1.07 -28.67
CA ALA A 28 -13.96 -2.01 -27.61
C ALA A 28 -12.52 -1.80 -27.10
N ARG A 29 -11.57 -1.46 -27.98
CA ARG A 29 -10.19 -1.08 -27.60
C ARG A 29 -10.17 0.19 -26.75
N LYS A 30 -10.94 1.21 -27.12
CA LYS A 30 -11.09 2.47 -26.37
C LYS A 30 -11.76 2.24 -25.00
N VAL A 31 -12.84 1.46 -24.94
CA VAL A 31 -13.49 1.01 -23.69
C VAL A 31 -12.47 0.36 -22.74
N LYS A 32 -11.65 -0.55 -23.26
CA LYS A 32 -10.59 -1.24 -22.50
C LYS A 32 -9.46 -0.30 -22.02
N ALA A 33 -9.27 0.85 -22.68
CA ALA A 33 -8.31 1.88 -22.30
C ALA A 33 -8.87 2.91 -21.29
N GLY A 34 -10.17 2.87 -20.98
CA GLY A 34 -10.81 3.84 -20.06
C GLY A 34 -11.29 5.13 -20.74
N ASP A 35 -11.50 5.14 -22.06
CA ASP A 35 -12.07 6.28 -22.79
C ASP A 35 -13.57 6.43 -22.45
N ASP A 36 -13.91 7.44 -21.64
CA ASP A 36 -15.27 7.68 -21.14
C ASP A 36 -16.32 7.87 -22.26
N MET A 37 -15.94 8.51 -23.38
CA MET A 37 -16.85 8.67 -24.52
C MET A 37 -17.12 7.33 -25.21
N ALA A 38 -16.10 6.48 -25.32
CA ALA A 38 -16.26 5.12 -25.83
C ALA A 38 -17.06 4.24 -24.86
N ILE A 39 -16.88 4.37 -23.55
CA ILE A 39 -17.68 3.67 -22.53
C ILE A 39 -19.14 4.11 -22.60
N ALA A 40 -19.44 5.40 -22.69
CA ALA A 40 -20.81 5.91 -22.81
C ALA A 40 -21.49 5.41 -24.10
N LYS A 41 -20.80 5.46 -25.25
CA LYS A 41 -21.34 4.96 -26.52
C LYS A 41 -21.48 3.43 -26.54
N ALA A 42 -20.55 2.69 -25.92
CA ALA A 42 -20.67 1.25 -25.75
C ALA A 42 -21.83 0.85 -24.81
N ALA A 43 -22.06 1.61 -23.73
CA ALA A 43 -23.18 1.41 -22.83
C ALA A 43 -24.51 1.59 -23.58
N ALA A 44 -24.69 2.70 -24.30
CA ALA A 44 -25.89 2.96 -25.11
C ALA A 44 -26.15 1.85 -26.16
N MET A 45 -25.09 1.31 -26.76
CA MET A 45 -25.18 0.14 -27.66
C MET A 45 -25.60 -1.14 -26.91
N MET A 46 -25.01 -1.41 -25.73
CA MET A 46 -25.30 -2.59 -24.91
C MET A 46 -26.66 -2.55 -24.22
N THR A 47 -27.27 -1.38 -24.02
CA THR A 47 -28.66 -1.21 -23.55
C THR A 47 -29.63 -2.07 -24.37
N ALA A 48 -29.44 -2.16 -25.70
CA ALA A 48 -30.23 -3.04 -26.56
C ALA A 48 -29.93 -4.53 -26.32
N ALA A 49 -28.66 -4.92 -26.18
CA ALA A 49 -28.26 -6.31 -25.90
C ALA A 49 -28.80 -6.80 -24.53
N VAL A 50 -28.83 -5.95 -23.51
CA VAL A 50 -29.43 -6.25 -22.21
C VAL A 50 -30.95 -6.40 -22.32
N ARG A 51 -31.64 -5.47 -23.01
CA ARG A 51 -33.09 -5.60 -23.27
C ARG A 51 -33.44 -6.89 -24.04
N ASN A 52 -32.57 -7.35 -24.94
CA ASN A 52 -32.78 -8.58 -25.72
C ASN A 52 -32.66 -9.89 -24.92
N VAL A 53 -31.98 -9.89 -23.77
CA VAL A 53 -31.92 -11.06 -22.87
C VAL A 53 -32.83 -10.93 -21.65
N MET A 54 -33.20 -9.71 -21.27
CA MET A 54 -34.03 -9.44 -20.08
C MET A 54 -35.42 -10.09 -20.20
N PRO A 55 -35.77 -11.07 -19.34
CA PRO A 55 -37.14 -11.59 -19.27
C PRO A 55 -38.10 -10.49 -18.81
N LYS A 56 -39.28 -10.41 -19.42
CA LYS A 56 -40.29 -9.37 -19.13
C LYS A 56 -40.78 -9.41 -17.68
N ASP A 57 -40.95 -10.61 -17.14
CA ASP A 57 -41.70 -10.86 -15.90
C ASP A 57 -40.80 -11.19 -14.69
N LYS A 58 -39.48 -10.97 -14.80
CA LYS A 58 -38.52 -11.26 -13.72
C LYS A 58 -37.54 -10.10 -13.54
N GLN A 59 -37.27 -9.76 -12.29
CA GLN A 59 -36.25 -8.76 -11.96
C GLN A 59 -34.85 -9.26 -12.34
N VAL A 60 -34.00 -8.36 -12.83
CA VAL A 60 -32.62 -8.65 -13.22
C VAL A 60 -31.63 -7.80 -12.43
N VAL A 61 -30.35 -8.18 -12.49
CA VAL A 61 -29.22 -7.46 -11.87
C VAL A 61 -27.99 -7.57 -12.76
N LEU A 62 -27.31 -6.45 -13.00
CA LEU A 62 -26.11 -6.40 -13.83
C LEU A 62 -24.89 -6.80 -13.00
N VAL A 63 -24.09 -7.74 -13.50
CA VAL A 63 -22.87 -8.23 -12.85
C VAL A 63 -21.70 -8.01 -13.81
N PRO A 64 -20.83 -7.01 -13.57
CA PRO A 64 -19.71 -6.75 -14.44
C PRO A 64 -18.61 -7.80 -14.26
N ILE A 65 -18.07 -8.31 -15.37
CA ILE A 65 -17.03 -9.35 -15.36
C ILE A 65 -15.65 -8.74 -14.98
N PRO A 66 -14.93 -9.35 -14.01
CA PRO A 66 -13.53 -9.03 -13.71
C PRO A 66 -12.58 -9.07 -14.93
N ASN A 67 -11.66 -8.11 -14.98
CA ASN A 67 -10.57 -8.09 -15.95
C ASN A 67 -9.24 -8.56 -15.33
N ARG A 68 -8.13 -8.46 -16.09
CA ARG A 68 -6.77 -8.93 -15.72
C ARG A 68 -6.26 -8.53 -14.33
N THR A 69 -6.80 -7.46 -13.73
CA THR A 69 -6.43 -6.98 -12.40
C THR A 69 -7.22 -7.61 -11.25
N GLY A 70 -8.06 -8.62 -11.54
CA GLY A 70 -8.87 -9.34 -10.55
C GLY A 70 -10.21 -8.70 -10.22
N ARG A 71 -10.55 -7.54 -10.80
CA ARG A 71 -11.78 -6.78 -10.52
C ARG A 71 -12.38 -6.15 -11.78
N ALA A 72 -13.64 -5.72 -11.69
CA ALA A 72 -14.44 -5.29 -12.82
C ALA A 72 -13.91 -4.03 -13.57
N GLY A 73 -13.17 -3.12 -12.91
CA GLY A 73 -12.52 -1.98 -13.59
C GLY A 73 -13.46 -1.17 -14.50
N TYR A 74 -13.07 -0.95 -15.76
CA TYR A 74 -13.91 -0.25 -16.75
C TYR A 74 -15.23 -0.98 -17.07
N THR A 75 -15.27 -2.31 -16.93
CA THR A 75 -16.49 -3.12 -17.09
C THR A 75 -17.54 -2.78 -16.03
N LYS A 76 -17.10 -2.34 -14.84
CA LYS A 76 -17.98 -1.79 -13.80
C LYS A 76 -18.64 -0.49 -14.28
N THR A 77 -17.84 0.47 -14.74
CA THR A 77 -18.33 1.76 -15.27
C THR A 77 -19.28 1.55 -16.46
N LEU A 78 -18.98 0.60 -17.34
CA LEU A 78 -19.84 0.17 -18.44
C LEU A 78 -21.19 -0.36 -17.94
N ALA A 79 -21.20 -1.25 -16.95
CA ALA A 79 -22.43 -1.74 -16.33
C ALA A 79 -23.21 -0.64 -15.58
N GLU A 80 -22.51 0.30 -14.93
CA GLU A 80 -23.12 1.46 -14.25
C GLU A 80 -23.83 2.38 -15.25
N LYS A 81 -23.25 2.64 -16.43
CA LYS A 81 -23.89 3.41 -17.51
C LYS A 81 -25.05 2.69 -18.20
N ILE A 82 -25.00 1.35 -18.29
CA ILE A 82 -26.16 0.57 -18.76
C ILE A 82 -27.29 0.59 -17.70
N SER A 83 -26.92 0.61 -16.42
CA SER A 83 -27.82 0.79 -15.27
C SER A 83 -28.50 2.17 -15.27
N GLU A 84 -27.76 3.26 -15.53
CA GLU A 84 -28.30 4.62 -15.73
C GLU A 84 -29.44 4.63 -16.77
N ALA A 85 -29.28 3.91 -17.89
CA ALA A 85 -30.22 3.87 -19.02
C ALA A 85 -31.36 2.83 -18.93
N LEU A 86 -31.36 1.98 -17.89
CA LEU A 86 -32.36 0.91 -17.69
C LEU A 86 -32.95 0.86 -16.27
N HIS A 87 -32.45 1.67 -15.34
CA HIS A 87 -32.78 1.67 -13.92
C HIS A 87 -32.60 0.29 -13.23
N LEU A 88 -31.61 -0.48 -13.70
CA LEU A 88 -31.30 -1.82 -13.19
C LEU A 88 -30.20 -1.77 -12.12
N PRO A 89 -30.27 -2.57 -11.05
CA PRO A 89 -29.21 -2.62 -10.04
C PRO A 89 -27.92 -3.24 -10.62
N VAL A 90 -26.76 -2.73 -10.21
CA VAL A 90 -25.44 -3.31 -10.48
C VAL A 90 -24.86 -3.91 -9.20
N ILE A 91 -24.28 -5.12 -9.26
CA ILE A 91 -23.53 -5.71 -8.14
C ILE A 91 -22.17 -6.22 -8.63
N ASP A 92 -21.08 -5.61 -8.13
CA ASP A 92 -19.69 -6.12 -8.19
C ASP A 92 -19.59 -7.42 -7.35
N ALA A 93 -20.11 -8.52 -7.91
CA ALA A 93 -20.31 -9.79 -7.23
C ALA A 93 -19.23 -10.84 -7.53
N LEU A 94 -18.37 -10.58 -8.52
CA LEU A 94 -17.29 -11.46 -8.95
C LEU A 94 -15.94 -10.78 -8.76
N ALA A 95 -14.91 -11.58 -8.53
CA ALA A 95 -13.50 -11.21 -8.65
C ALA A 95 -12.73 -12.39 -9.27
N SER A 96 -11.52 -12.13 -9.72
CA SER A 96 -10.63 -13.16 -10.28
C SER A 96 -9.21 -13.02 -9.75
N ASN A 97 -8.35 -14.01 -10.01
CA ASN A 97 -6.92 -13.80 -9.83
C ASN A 97 -6.39 -12.74 -10.82
N THR A 98 -5.26 -12.14 -10.48
CA THR A 98 -4.48 -11.34 -11.44
C THR A 98 -3.78 -12.29 -12.42
N HIS A 99 -3.83 -11.96 -13.71
CA HIS A 99 -3.22 -12.76 -14.77
C HIS A 99 -2.72 -11.87 -15.92
N ASP A 100 -1.86 -12.40 -16.78
CA ASP A 100 -1.39 -11.66 -17.96
C ASP A 100 -2.48 -11.51 -19.03
N PRO A 101 -2.36 -10.53 -19.95
CA PRO A 101 -3.29 -10.38 -21.05
C PRO A 101 -3.40 -11.69 -21.86
N LEU A 102 -4.58 -12.32 -21.88
CA LEU A 102 -4.77 -13.63 -22.51
C LEU A 102 -4.34 -13.67 -24.00
N TYR A 103 -4.36 -12.54 -24.70
CA TYR A 103 -3.85 -12.47 -26.07
C TYR A 103 -2.32 -12.67 -26.18
N LEU A 104 -1.55 -12.28 -25.15
CA LEU A 104 -0.11 -12.55 -25.06
C LEU A 104 0.13 -14.02 -24.71
N VAL A 105 -0.56 -14.55 -23.69
CA VAL A 105 -0.50 -15.97 -23.30
C VAL A 105 -0.71 -16.87 -24.52
N LYS A 106 -1.79 -16.62 -25.27
CA LYS A 106 -2.12 -17.35 -26.50
C LYS A 106 -1.10 -17.17 -27.63
N LYS A 107 -0.35 -16.06 -27.68
CA LYS A 107 0.71 -15.81 -28.65
C LYS A 107 2.03 -16.51 -28.26
N THR A 108 2.31 -16.64 -26.96
CA THR A 108 3.55 -17.23 -26.43
C THR A 108 3.44 -18.75 -26.27
N ASN A 109 2.35 -19.25 -25.69
CA ASN A 109 2.16 -20.66 -25.34
C ASN A 109 1.23 -21.42 -26.32
N GLY A 110 0.60 -20.72 -27.26
CA GLY A 110 -0.37 -21.29 -28.21
C GLY A 110 -1.74 -21.65 -27.60
N SER A 111 -1.78 -22.16 -26.37
CA SER A 111 -3.00 -22.44 -25.61
C SER A 111 -3.25 -21.42 -24.48
N LEU A 112 -4.51 -21.35 -24.04
CA LEU A 112 -4.93 -20.65 -22.81
C LEU A 112 -5.10 -21.61 -21.63
N ASP A 113 -5.01 -22.92 -21.88
CA ASP A 113 -5.20 -23.98 -20.90
C ASP A 113 -4.16 -24.00 -19.78
N GLU A 114 -2.97 -23.44 -20.00
CA GLU A 114 -1.84 -23.51 -19.08
C GLU A 114 -1.84 -22.40 -18.02
N VAL A 115 -2.62 -21.33 -18.21
CA VAL A 115 -2.63 -20.17 -17.30
C VAL A 115 -3.81 -20.24 -16.33
N PRO A 116 -3.56 -20.23 -15.01
CA PRO A 116 -4.62 -20.28 -14.01
C PRO A 116 -5.53 -19.06 -14.10
N LEU A 117 -6.83 -19.31 -14.30
CA LEU A 117 -7.88 -18.31 -14.45
C LEU A 117 -9.02 -18.59 -13.46
N TYR A 118 -8.82 -18.26 -12.19
CA TYR A 118 -9.78 -18.50 -11.12
C TYR A 118 -10.76 -17.34 -10.98
N PHE A 119 -12.06 -17.64 -10.96
CA PHE A 119 -13.14 -16.68 -10.72
C PHE A 119 -13.91 -17.08 -9.46
N TYR A 120 -14.19 -16.11 -8.58
CA TYR A 120 -14.80 -16.35 -7.28
C TYR A 120 -15.87 -15.30 -6.95
N ARG A 121 -16.95 -15.76 -6.29
CA ARG A 121 -18.13 -14.94 -6.00
C ARG A 121 -17.99 -14.23 -4.66
N ILE A 122 -17.71 -12.93 -4.72
CA ILE A 122 -17.43 -12.06 -3.57
C ILE A 122 -18.67 -11.45 -2.91
N ARG A 123 -19.87 -11.59 -3.50
CA ARG A 123 -21.14 -11.14 -2.90
C ARG A 123 -22.29 -12.09 -3.25
N ARG A 124 -23.29 -12.21 -2.37
CA ARG A 124 -24.57 -12.82 -2.74
C ARG A 124 -25.37 -11.91 -3.68
N LEU A 125 -26.12 -12.54 -4.58
CA LEU A 125 -27.20 -11.91 -5.31
C LEU A 125 -28.54 -12.27 -4.66
N PRO A 126 -29.56 -11.40 -4.74
CA PRO A 126 -30.92 -11.77 -4.41
C PRO A 126 -31.39 -12.98 -5.25
N ARG A 127 -31.98 -13.99 -4.61
CA ARG A 127 -32.47 -15.20 -5.32
C ARG A 127 -33.50 -14.84 -6.40
N ASN A 128 -34.37 -13.87 -6.12
CA ASN A 128 -35.40 -13.36 -7.01
C ASN A 128 -34.89 -12.46 -8.16
N LYS A 129 -33.58 -12.17 -8.26
CA LYS A 129 -32.99 -11.42 -9.38
C LYS A 129 -32.09 -12.30 -10.23
N ILE A 130 -32.34 -12.29 -11.53
CA ILE A 130 -31.51 -12.98 -12.54
C ILE A 130 -30.22 -12.17 -12.81
N PRO A 131 -29.02 -12.77 -12.69
CA PRO A 131 -27.79 -12.12 -13.10
C PRO A 131 -27.71 -11.99 -14.63
N ILE A 132 -27.37 -10.79 -15.11
CA ILE A 132 -26.88 -10.54 -16.46
C ILE A 132 -25.40 -10.19 -16.35
N LEU A 133 -24.54 -11.09 -16.83
CA LEU A 133 -23.10 -10.87 -16.92
C LEU A 133 -22.80 -9.83 -18.01
N ILE A 134 -22.07 -8.78 -17.65
CA ILE A 134 -21.67 -7.69 -18.53
C ILE A 134 -20.16 -7.78 -18.81
N ASP A 135 -19.78 -7.82 -20.08
CA ASP A 135 -18.38 -7.71 -20.53
C ASP A 135 -18.27 -6.92 -21.85
N ASN A 136 -17.08 -6.44 -22.16
CA ASN A 136 -16.76 -5.71 -23.37
C ASN A 136 -16.67 -6.67 -24.58
N VAL A 137 -15.72 -7.63 -24.59
CA VAL A 137 -15.51 -8.51 -25.77
C VAL A 137 -15.26 -9.96 -25.39
N LEU A 138 -16.09 -10.84 -25.94
CA LEU A 138 -15.97 -12.28 -25.82
C LEU A 138 -15.12 -12.85 -26.97
N ASP A 139 -13.80 -12.93 -26.76
CA ASP A 139 -12.81 -13.40 -27.76
C ASP A 139 -12.65 -14.93 -27.82
N THR A 140 -12.58 -15.59 -26.67
CA THR A 140 -12.38 -17.06 -26.57
C THR A 140 -13.31 -17.78 -25.59
N GLY A 141 -14.13 -17.04 -24.84
CA GLY A 141 -15.09 -17.61 -23.89
C GLY A 141 -14.55 -17.90 -22.49
N HIS A 142 -13.25 -18.18 -22.30
CA HIS A 142 -12.70 -18.61 -21.00
C HIS A 142 -13.11 -17.72 -19.81
N THR A 143 -12.94 -16.40 -19.92
CA THR A 143 -13.34 -15.41 -18.89
C THR A 143 -14.85 -15.39 -18.64
N ALA A 144 -15.64 -15.51 -19.71
CA ALA A 144 -17.10 -15.51 -19.67
C ALA A 144 -17.66 -16.80 -19.05
N MET A 145 -17.05 -17.95 -19.37
CA MET A 145 -17.39 -19.25 -18.79
C MET A 145 -16.94 -19.35 -17.33
N ALA A 146 -15.75 -18.88 -16.98
CA ALA A 146 -15.29 -18.82 -15.59
C ALA A 146 -16.20 -17.93 -14.73
N ALA A 147 -16.65 -16.79 -15.26
CA ALA A 147 -17.65 -15.95 -14.61
C ALA A 147 -19.02 -16.67 -14.45
N TYR A 148 -19.49 -17.39 -15.47
CA TYR A 148 -20.73 -18.18 -15.39
C TYR A 148 -20.66 -19.29 -14.34
N GLU A 149 -19.58 -20.08 -14.32
CA GLU A 149 -19.36 -21.14 -13.34
C GLU A 149 -19.27 -20.57 -11.91
N ALA A 150 -18.52 -19.47 -11.72
CA ALA A 150 -18.43 -18.78 -10.43
C ALA A 150 -19.76 -18.15 -9.97
N MET A 151 -20.65 -17.77 -10.89
CA MET A 151 -22.00 -17.33 -10.54
C MET A 151 -22.84 -18.47 -9.93
N GLY A 152 -22.62 -19.72 -10.35
CA GLY A 152 -23.27 -20.90 -9.79
C GLY A 152 -24.80 -20.88 -9.92
N ARG A 153 -25.31 -20.35 -11.04
CA ARG A 153 -26.75 -20.11 -11.30
C ARG A 153 -27.09 -20.44 -12.75
N GLN A 154 -27.95 -21.44 -12.96
CA GLN A 154 -28.38 -21.87 -14.31
C GLN A 154 -29.32 -20.86 -15.00
N ASP A 155 -29.80 -19.84 -14.29
CA ASP A 155 -30.58 -18.73 -14.86
C ASP A 155 -29.70 -17.51 -15.23
N THR A 156 -28.37 -17.67 -15.28
CA THR A 156 -27.44 -16.59 -15.62
C THR A 156 -27.45 -16.26 -17.11
N LEU A 157 -27.67 -15.00 -17.42
CA LEU A 157 -27.68 -14.43 -18.78
C LEU A 157 -26.39 -13.64 -19.03
N MET A 158 -26.15 -13.23 -20.28
CA MET A 158 -24.96 -12.46 -20.65
C MET A 158 -25.26 -11.44 -21.75
N ALA A 159 -24.71 -10.25 -21.61
CA ALA A 159 -24.72 -9.21 -22.64
C ALA A 159 -23.31 -8.66 -22.87
N VAL A 160 -22.88 -8.60 -24.12
CA VAL A 160 -21.53 -8.12 -24.50
C VAL A 160 -21.59 -7.11 -25.63
N LEU A 161 -20.62 -6.19 -25.70
CA LEU A 161 -20.52 -5.26 -26.83
C LEU A 161 -20.24 -6.02 -28.14
N GLY A 162 -19.38 -7.04 -28.10
CA GLY A 162 -19.26 -7.97 -29.22
C GLY A 162 -18.60 -9.31 -28.91
N ASP A 163 -18.80 -10.28 -29.80
CA ASP A 163 -18.32 -11.65 -29.64
C ASP A 163 -17.67 -12.23 -30.91
N THR A 164 -16.89 -13.29 -30.74
CA THR A 164 -16.29 -14.10 -31.82
C THR A 164 -17.03 -15.43 -32.04
N HIS A 165 -18.17 -15.62 -31.37
CA HIS A 165 -18.92 -16.87 -31.24
C HIS A 165 -18.16 -18.05 -30.59
N LYS A 166 -16.99 -17.84 -29.97
CA LYS A 166 -16.18 -18.89 -29.34
C LYS A 166 -16.41 -18.97 -27.83
N PHE A 167 -16.93 -20.11 -27.37
CA PHE A 167 -17.29 -20.36 -25.97
C PHE A 167 -16.48 -21.54 -25.40
N THR A 168 -15.16 -21.39 -25.30
CA THR A 168 -14.33 -22.42 -24.67
C THR A 168 -14.49 -22.37 -23.14
N PRO A 169 -14.85 -23.49 -22.48
CA PRO A 169 -14.85 -23.59 -21.03
C PRO A 169 -13.45 -23.41 -20.44
N ASN A 170 -13.38 -22.91 -19.21
CA ASN A 170 -12.13 -22.82 -18.47
C ASN A 170 -11.76 -24.19 -17.86
N LYS A 171 -10.47 -24.56 -17.87
CA LYS A 171 -9.97 -25.74 -17.15
C LYS A 171 -9.74 -25.47 -15.66
N TRP A 172 -9.40 -24.22 -15.30
CA TRP A 172 -9.01 -23.83 -13.95
C TRP A 172 -10.22 -23.49 -13.07
N LYS A 173 -10.91 -24.53 -12.62
CA LYS A 173 -11.96 -24.40 -11.61
C LYS A 173 -11.32 -24.06 -10.27
N SER A 174 -11.81 -23.02 -9.61
CA SER A 174 -11.45 -22.76 -8.22
C SER A 174 -12.20 -23.72 -7.31
N ASP A 175 -11.51 -24.32 -6.35
CA ASP A 175 -12.19 -24.84 -5.16
C ASP A 175 -13.06 -23.74 -4.55
N ILE A 176 -14.21 -24.13 -3.99
CA ILE A 176 -15.27 -23.19 -3.62
C ILE A 176 -14.78 -22.28 -2.51
N TYR A 177 -14.36 -21.06 -2.87
CA TYR A 177 -14.10 -20.00 -1.90
C TYR A 177 -15.38 -19.77 -1.09
N PRO A 178 -15.35 -19.93 0.25
CA PRO A 178 -16.55 -19.77 1.06
C PRO A 178 -17.05 -18.33 0.92
N LEU A 179 -18.35 -18.19 0.65
CA LEU A 179 -18.97 -16.87 0.58
C LEU A 179 -18.86 -16.20 1.95
N ILE A 180 -18.16 -15.06 2.00
CA ILE A 180 -18.12 -14.19 3.18
C ILE A 180 -19.47 -13.48 3.28
N ASP A 181 -20.39 -14.13 3.98
CA ASP A 181 -21.76 -13.69 4.18
C ASP A 181 -21.83 -12.66 5.31
N ASN A 182 -21.69 -11.38 4.95
CA ASN A 182 -21.97 -10.25 5.85
C ASN A 182 -23.49 -10.06 6.05
N ASN A 183 -24.20 -11.13 6.40
CA ASN A 183 -25.65 -11.17 6.47
C ASN A 183 -26.15 -10.87 7.89
N MET A 184 -25.93 -9.63 8.33
CA MET A 184 -26.30 -9.09 9.66
C MET A 184 -27.82 -8.82 9.81
N ALA A 185 -28.64 -9.57 9.07
CA ALA A 185 -30.09 -9.50 9.06
C ALA A 185 -30.70 -10.89 8.77
N SER A 186 -31.90 -11.12 9.29
CA SER A 186 -32.75 -12.32 9.10
C SER A 186 -32.10 -13.70 9.34
N LYS A 187 -31.99 -14.08 10.62
CA LYS A 187 -32.18 -15.48 11.05
C LYS A 187 -32.80 -15.57 12.44
N LYS A 188 -34.04 -16.07 12.54
CA LYS A 188 -34.69 -16.49 13.79
C LYS A 188 -35.42 -17.81 13.53
N LYS A 189 -35.03 -18.86 14.26
CA LYS A 189 -35.65 -20.19 14.44
C LYS A 189 -36.35 -20.89 13.26
N GLU A 190 -35.72 -21.98 12.81
CA GLU A 190 -36.31 -23.33 12.71
C GLU A 190 -35.28 -24.24 13.43
N GLU A 191 -35.48 -24.59 14.70
CA GLU A 191 -36.20 -25.78 15.21
C GLU A 191 -35.46 -27.12 15.00
N VAL A 192 -34.82 -27.58 16.09
CA VAL A 192 -34.67 -28.99 16.46
C VAL A 192 -35.01 -29.08 17.96
N GLN A 193 -35.73 -30.12 18.36
CA GLN A 193 -36.31 -30.26 19.70
C GLN A 193 -35.37 -30.96 20.70
N GLN A 194 -35.37 -30.52 21.96
CA GLN A 194 -35.30 -31.41 23.13
C GLN A 194 -35.77 -30.68 24.40
N GLN A 195 -36.13 -31.44 25.45
CA GLN A 195 -37.06 -31.01 26.49
C GLN A 195 -36.38 -30.42 27.74
N ALA A 196 -36.94 -29.31 28.27
CA ALA A 196 -37.08 -29.07 29.72
C ALA A 196 -38.08 -27.93 30.02
N THR A 197 -38.97 -28.18 30.98
CA THR A 197 -39.91 -27.24 31.64
C THR A 197 -39.21 -26.52 32.82
N LEU A 198 -39.66 -25.40 33.42
CA LEU A 198 -40.89 -24.57 33.35
C LEU A 198 -40.63 -23.19 34.05
N LYS A 199 -41.54 -22.20 33.88
CA LYS A 199 -41.72 -20.95 34.71
C LYS A 199 -40.60 -19.88 34.62
N GLU A 200 -40.83 -18.57 34.79
CA GLU A 200 -42.07 -17.75 34.95
C GLU A 200 -41.84 -16.29 34.45
N GLU A 201 -42.90 -15.49 34.35
CA GLU A 201 -42.96 -14.08 33.89
C GLU A 201 -43.73 -13.22 34.94
N PRO A 202 -43.87 -11.87 34.85
CA PRO A 202 -43.09 -10.83 34.14
C PRO A 202 -42.77 -9.59 35.04
N THR A 203 -42.10 -8.56 34.51
CA THR A 203 -42.41 -7.13 34.81
C THR A 203 -41.75 -6.18 33.79
N ALA A 204 -42.13 -4.88 33.78
CA ALA A 204 -41.96 -4.02 32.60
C ALA A 204 -41.38 -2.61 32.88
N GLN A 205 -40.79 -2.01 31.82
CA GLN A 205 -40.42 -0.59 31.67
C GLN A 205 -39.25 -0.14 32.60
N THR A 206 -38.48 0.92 32.34
CA THR A 206 -38.73 2.17 31.57
C THR A 206 -37.43 2.73 30.96
N GLU A 207 -37.52 3.58 29.93
CA GLU A 207 -36.37 4.35 29.42
C GLU A 207 -35.85 5.41 30.43
N LYS A 208 -34.55 5.74 30.39
CA LYS A 208 -34.03 7.10 30.66
C LYS A 208 -32.59 7.32 30.18
N LYS A 209 -32.29 8.56 29.77
CA LYS A 209 -30.95 9.03 29.36
C LYS A 209 -30.12 9.45 30.57
N ALA A 210 -28.83 9.14 30.59
CA ALA A 210 -27.81 9.83 31.40
C ALA A 210 -26.40 9.66 30.79
N ALA A 211 -25.44 10.50 31.19
CA ALA A 211 -24.11 10.58 30.58
C ALA A 211 -22.98 9.95 31.43
N LYS A 212 -21.83 9.76 30.77
CA LYS A 212 -20.48 9.43 31.29
C LYS A 212 -20.32 9.39 32.83
N LYS A 213 -19.91 8.22 33.35
CA LYS A 213 -18.95 8.11 34.46
C LYS A 213 -17.91 7.04 34.14
N THR A 214 -16.66 7.32 34.50
CA THR A 214 -15.52 6.41 34.40
C THR A 214 -15.30 5.72 35.75
N THR A 215 -15.35 4.39 35.77
CA THR A 215 -15.09 3.58 36.97
C THR A 215 -13.80 2.79 36.81
N LYS A 216 -13.00 2.65 37.88
CA LYS A 216 -11.75 1.88 37.87
C LYS A 216 -12.04 0.40 38.13
N LEU A 217 -11.34 -0.50 37.43
CA LEU A 217 -11.46 -1.95 37.60
C LEU A 217 -10.69 -2.43 38.86
N PRO A 218 -11.21 -3.39 39.65
CA PRO A 218 -10.48 -3.99 40.77
C PRO A 218 -9.35 -4.94 40.30
N LYS A 219 -8.51 -5.39 41.25
CA LYS A 219 -7.42 -6.34 41.01
C LYS A 219 -7.87 -7.78 41.25
N SER A 220 -8.31 -8.48 40.21
CA SER A 220 -8.42 -9.96 40.18
C SER A 220 -7.03 -10.62 40.12
N LYS A 221 -6.94 -11.93 40.40
CA LYS A 221 -5.68 -12.69 40.48
C LYS A 221 -5.53 -13.82 39.45
N THR A 222 -6.60 -14.27 38.78
CA THR A 222 -6.54 -15.34 37.76
C THR A 222 -6.97 -14.85 36.37
N LEU A 223 -6.61 -15.60 35.32
CA LEU A 223 -6.95 -15.23 33.94
C LEU A 223 -8.44 -15.47 33.67
N ALA A 224 -9.04 -16.48 34.30
CA ALA A 224 -10.49 -16.73 34.32
C ALA A 224 -11.27 -15.56 34.95
N GLU A 225 -10.92 -15.11 36.17
CA GLU A 225 -11.57 -13.96 36.80
C GLU A 225 -11.51 -12.71 35.90
N LEU A 226 -10.36 -12.45 35.27
CA LEU A 226 -10.19 -11.31 34.37
C LEU A 226 -11.02 -11.46 33.09
N TYR A 227 -11.13 -12.67 32.54
CA TYR A 227 -12.01 -12.95 31.40
C TYR A 227 -13.47 -12.69 31.75
N GLU A 228 -13.95 -13.20 32.88
CA GLU A 228 -15.36 -13.08 33.29
C GLU A 228 -15.75 -11.61 33.56
N ASN A 229 -14.97 -10.89 34.37
CA ASN A 229 -15.18 -9.46 34.64
C ASN A 229 -15.13 -8.60 33.36
N MET A 230 -14.21 -8.89 32.44
CA MET A 230 -14.13 -8.16 31.16
C MET A 230 -15.26 -8.57 30.19
N LYS A 231 -15.81 -9.79 30.32
CA LYS A 231 -16.91 -10.28 29.49
C LYS A 231 -18.26 -9.72 29.91
N GLU A 232 -18.48 -9.48 31.21
CA GLU A 232 -19.65 -8.72 31.69
C GLU A 232 -19.69 -7.30 31.12
N MET A 233 -18.54 -6.61 31.08
CA MET A 233 -18.46 -5.27 30.49
C MET A 233 -18.57 -5.28 28.96
N HIS A 234 -18.10 -6.33 28.29
CA HIS A 234 -18.03 -6.42 26.82
C HIS A 234 -18.52 -7.79 26.27
N PRO A 235 -19.81 -8.15 26.45
CA PRO A 235 -20.33 -9.46 26.05
C PRO A 235 -20.21 -9.73 24.55
N ASP A 236 -20.42 -8.68 23.73
CA ASP A 236 -20.33 -8.72 22.27
C ASP A 236 -18.92 -8.93 21.72
N ALA A 237 -17.88 -8.77 22.54
CA ALA A 237 -16.48 -8.72 22.09
C ALA A 237 -15.71 -9.99 22.43
N ILE A 238 -14.89 -10.46 21.49
CA ILE A 238 -13.86 -11.47 21.73
C ILE A 238 -12.69 -10.81 22.46
N LEU A 239 -12.33 -11.34 23.63
CA LEU A 239 -11.25 -10.84 24.47
C LEU A 239 -9.93 -11.54 24.12
N LEU A 240 -8.99 -10.78 23.53
CA LEU A 240 -7.60 -11.21 23.32
C LEU A 240 -6.74 -10.70 24.48
N PHE A 241 -6.40 -11.57 25.42
CA PHE A 241 -5.43 -11.24 26.48
C PHE A 241 -4.02 -11.38 25.95
N ARG A 242 -3.18 -10.36 26.14
CA ARG A 242 -1.75 -10.49 25.89
C ARG A 242 -1.09 -11.22 27.05
N THR A 243 -0.49 -12.37 26.78
CA THR A 243 0.30 -13.12 27.77
C THR A 243 1.72 -13.24 27.22
N GLY A 244 2.57 -12.26 27.54
CA GLY A 244 3.90 -12.12 26.98
C GLY A 244 3.88 -11.93 25.45
N ASP A 245 4.43 -12.91 24.74
CA ASP A 245 4.61 -12.88 23.28
C ASP A 245 3.43 -13.44 22.47
N PHE A 246 2.35 -13.85 23.14
CA PHE A 246 1.17 -14.45 22.54
C PHE A 246 -0.12 -13.73 22.93
N TYR A 247 -1.12 -13.77 22.05
CA TYR A 247 -2.51 -13.48 22.40
C TYR A 247 -3.26 -14.77 22.71
N THR A 248 -3.92 -14.78 23.87
CA THR A 248 -4.74 -15.87 24.39
C THR A 248 -6.22 -15.49 24.34
N THR A 249 -7.06 -16.44 23.91
CA THR A 249 -8.52 -16.42 24.09
C THR A 249 -8.96 -17.65 24.89
N LEU A 250 -10.06 -17.52 25.63
CA LEU A 250 -10.59 -18.56 26.51
C LEU A 250 -12.04 -18.95 26.13
N ASN A 251 -12.42 -20.17 26.52
CA ASN A 251 -13.79 -20.68 26.57
C ASN A 251 -14.59 -20.46 25.26
N ALA A 252 -15.77 -19.85 25.33
CA ALA A 252 -16.66 -19.65 24.17
C ALA A 252 -16.06 -18.74 23.09
N ASP A 253 -15.12 -17.86 23.43
CA ASP A 253 -14.42 -17.04 22.44
C ASP A 253 -13.25 -17.80 21.82
N ALA A 254 -12.58 -18.70 22.55
CA ALA A 254 -11.56 -19.59 22.00
C ALA A 254 -12.12 -20.46 20.86
N SER A 255 -13.33 -21.03 21.00
CA SER A 255 -13.96 -21.78 19.91
C SER A 255 -14.15 -20.90 18.66
N LYS A 256 -14.74 -19.70 18.80
CA LYS A 256 -14.95 -18.79 17.67
C LYS A 256 -13.65 -18.40 16.98
N VAL A 257 -12.56 -18.23 17.74
CA VAL A 257 -11.23 -17.92 17.20
C VAL A 257 -10.59 -19.13 16.52
N ALA A 258 -10.75 -20.35 17.05
CA ALA A 258 -10.35 -21.59 16.38
C ALA A 258 -11.04 -21.70 15.01
N ASP A 259 -12.37 -21.64 15.00
CA ASP A 259 -13.22 -21.81 13.81
C ASP A 259 -12.92 -20.73 12.74
N THR A 260 -12.69 -19.48 13.17
CA THR A 260 -12.44 -18.35 12.26
C THR A 260 -11.01 -18.30 11.70
N LEU A 261 -10.02 -18.82 12.45
CA LEU A 261 -8.60 -18.77 12.05
C LEU A 261 -8.04 -20.10 11.54
N GLY A 262 -8.79 -21.20 11.66
CA GLY A 262 -8.31 -22.55 11.36
C GLY A 262 -7.28 -23.07 12.37
N LEU A 263 -7.35 -22.59 13.63
CA LEU A 263 -6.42 -22.96 14.69
C LEU A 263 -7.01 -24.07 15.57
N LYS A 264 -6.19 -25.04 16.00
CA LYS A 264 -6.64 -26.04 16.98
C LYS A 264 -6.81 -25.39 18.35
N ALA A 265 -8.00 -25.55 18.94
CA ALA A 265 -8.22 -25.26 20.35
C ALA A 265 -7.54 -26.33 21.22
N ASN A 266 -6.82 -25.88 22.24
CA ASN A 266 -6.15 -26.73 23.23
C ASN A 266 -6.89 -26.61 24.57
N LYS A 267 -6.62 -27.51 25.52
CA LYS A 267 -6.99 -27.28 26.93
C LYS A 267 -5.97 -26.33 27.55
N PRO A 268 -6.38 -25.39 28.43
CA PRO A 268 -5.43 -24.50 29.11
C PRO A 268 -4.50 -25.27 30.06
N ALA A 269 -3.33 -24.67 30.32
CA ALA A 269 -2.28 -25.28 31.16
C ALA A 269 -2.62 -25.35 32.66
N LYS A 270 -3.67 -24.64 33.10
CA LYS A 270 -4.27 -24.74 34.43
C LYS A 270 -5.74 -25.11 34.29
N ALA A 271 -6.23 -26.00 35.13
CA ALA A 271 -7.65 -26.40 35.14
C ALA A 271 -8.60 -25.25 35.54
N GLU A 272 -8.08 -24.24 36.25
CA GLU A 272 -8.81 -23.06 36.71
C GLU A 272 -9.06 -22.02 35.58
N ASP A 273 -8.25 -22.01 34.52
CA ASP A 273 -8.35 -21.00 33.44
C ASP A 273 -9.40 -21.34 32.37
N GLY A 274 -10.19 -22.42 32.56
CA GLY A 274 -11.35 -22.77 31.72
C GLY A 274 -11.23 -24.08 30.94
N SER A 275 -12.12 -24.27 29.95
CA SER A 275 -12.26 -25.54 29.21
C SER A 275 -11.51 -25.58 27.87
N LEU A 276 -11.35 -24.43 27.21
CA LEU A 276 -10.74 -24.28 25.89
C LEU A 276 -9.88 -23.02 25.84
N GLN A 277 -8.73 -23.12 25.18
CA GLN A 277 -7.80 -22.02 24.93
C GLN A 277 -7.37 -22.02 23.46
N VAL A 278 -7.37 -20.85 22.81
CA VAL A 278 -6.69 -20.63 21.53
C VAL A 278 -5.69 -19.51 21.68
N THR A 279 -4.46 -19.80 21.27
CA THR A 279 -3.28 -18.96 21.47
C THR A 279 -2.55 -18.77 20.15
N PHE A 280 -2.22 -17.54 19.78
CA PHE A 280 -1.41 -17.25 18.57
C PHE A 280 -0.35 -16.17 18.83
N PRO A 281 0.79 -16.16 18.09
CA PRO A 281 1.89 -15.22 18.33
C PRO A 281 1.47 -13.75 18.13
N HIS A 282 2.02 -12.82 18.90
CA HIS A 282 1.62 -11.40 18.82
C HIS A 282 1.79 -10.81 17.42
N HIS A 283 2.85 -11.19 16.69
CA HIS A 283 3.12 -10.71 15.33
C HIS A 283 2.11 -11.26 14.30
N ALA A 284 1.38 -12.33 14.62
CA ALA A 284 0.28 -12.82 13.79
C ALA A 284 -1.01 -12.02 14.00
N LEU A 285 -1.08 -11.09 14.97
CA LEU A 285 -2.24 -10.21 15.17
C LEU A 285 -2.56 -9.41 13.91
N ASP A 286 -1.59 -8.77 13.26
CA ASP A 286 -1.84 -8.01 12.02
C ASP A 286 -2.34 -8.88 10.85
N THR A 287 -2.15 -10.20 10.93
CA THR A 287 -2.67 -11.16 9.95
C THR A 287 -4.02 -11.76 10.35
N ASN A 288 -4.29 -11.89 11.66
CA ASN A 288 -5.46 -12.58 12.21
C ASN A 288 -6.58 -11.65 12.68
N LEU A 289 -6.25 -10.48 13.25
CA LEU A 289 -7.21 -9.44 13.62
C LEU A 289 -8.04 -8.98 12.40
N PRO A 290 -7.47 -8.77 11.19
CA PRO A 290 -8.25 -8.51 9.99
C PRO A 290 -9.04 -9.72 9.46
N LYS A 291 -8.85 -10.94 9.97
CA LYS A 291 -9.73 -12.08 9.68
C LYS A 291 -10.90 -12.09 10.65
N LEU A 292 -10.63 -11.97 11.96
CA LEU A 292 -11.65 -11.90 13.02
C LEU A 292 -12.65 -10.75 12.77
N ILE A 293 -12.15 -9.54 12.47
CA ILE A 293 -13.00 -8.38 12.17
C ILE A 293 -13.81 -8.60 10.87
N ARG A 294 -13.27 -9.30 9.87
CA ARG A 294 -14.00 -9.64 8.63
C ARG A 294 -15.03 -10.75 8.83
N ALA A 295 -14.91 -11.57 9.86
CA ALA A 295 -15.95 -12.51 10.30
C ALA A 295 -17.04 -11.82 11.15
N GLY A 296 -17.05 -10.48 11.24
CA GLY A 296 -18.01 -9.71 12.03
C GLY A 296 -17.75 -9.71 13.53
N LEU A 297 -16.66 -10.35 13.99
CA LEU A 297 -16.33 -10.46 15.40
C LEU A 297 -15.72 -9.13 15.87
N ARG A 298 -16.38 -8.48 16.84
CA ARG A 298 -15.80 -7.35 17.58
C ARG A 298 -14.67 -7.92 18.44
N VAL A 299 -13.47 -7.37 18.34
CA VAL A 299 -12.30 -7.86 19.08
C VAL A 299 -11.81 -6.77 20.02
N ALA A 300 -11.73 -7.09 21.31
CA ALA A 300 -11.16 -6.26 22.34
C ALA A 300 -9.78 -6.82 22.72
N ILE A 301 -8.74 -6.01 22.57
CA ILE A 301 -7.36 -6.38 22.93
C ILE A 301 -7.10 -5.90 24.35
N VAL A 302 -6.79 -6.83 25.24
CA VAL A 302 -6.46 -6.57 26.63
C VAL A 302 -4.95 -6.74 26.78
N ASP A 303 -4.23 -5.63 26.70
CA ASP A 303 -2.78 -5.57 26.99
C ASP A 303 -2.57 -5.13 28.44
N SER A 304 -1.54 -5.69 29.08
CA SER A 304 -1.24 -5.44 30.49
C SER A 304 -0.62 -4.06 30.65
N LEU A 305 -1.41 -3.11 31.17
CA LEU A 305 -0.92 -1.80 31.60
C LEU A 305 -0.09 -1.92 32.89
N GLU A 306 1.12 -2.47 32.75
CA GLU A 306 2.14 -2.38 33.78
C GLU A 306 2.47 -0.90 34.03
N LYS A 307 1.97 -0.38 35.16
CA LYS A 307 2.44 0.88 35.70
C LYS A 307 3.93 0.75 35.98
N LYS A 308 4.76 1.43 35.19
CA LYS A 308 6.09 1.82 35.61
C LYS A 308 5.97 2.54 36.96
N GLN A 309 6.34 1.88 38.04
CA GLN A 309 6.62 2.59 39.28
C GLN A 309 7.93 3.33 39.07
N SER A 310 7.90 4.63 39.39
CA SER A 310 9.09 5.46 39.45
C SER A 310 10.00 4.95 40.56
N VAL A 311 11.10 4.30 40.19
CA VAL A 311 12.23 4.09 41.10
C VAL A 311 13.13 5.32 40.95
N GLU A 312 13.00 6.24 41.90
CA GLU A 312 13.93 7.35 42.05
C GLU A 312 15.28 6.85 42.57
N LYS A 313 16.31 7.69 42.51
CA LYS A 313 17.69 7.31 42.83
C LYS A 313 17.87 7.00 44.31
N SER A 314 18.51 5.87 44.61
CA SER A 314 19.29 5.67 45.85
C SER A 314 20.61 5.00 45.51
N VAL A 315 21.73 5.52 46.03
CA VAL A 315 23.09 5.08 45.71
C VAL A 315 23.79 4.56 46.97
N SER A 316 24.19 3.29 46.96
CA SER A 316 25.13 2.65 47.90
C SER A 316 25.40 1.20 47.45
N GLU A 317 26.56 0.58 47.68
CA GLU A 317 27.92 1.14 47.77
C GLU A 317 28.97 0.06 47.33
N LYS A 318 30.26 0.29 47.60
CA LYS A 318 31.40 -0.55 47.15
C LYS A 318 31.48 -1.92 47.87
N ALA A 319 32.05 -2.93 47.20
CA ALA A 319 33.42 -3.45 47.46
C ALA A 319 33.61 -4.94 47.10
N GLU A 320 34.74 -5.27 46.43
CA GLU A 320 35.59 -6.48 46.60
C GLU A 320 34.96 -7.91 46.43
N THR A 321 35.64 -9.04 46.17
CA THR A 321 37.00 -9.51 45.73
C THR A 321 36.81 -10.93 45.11
N SER A 322 37.71 -11.66 44.44
CA SER A 322 39.06 -11.50 43.83
C SER A 322 39.30 -12.69 42.83
N ALA A 323 40.51 -12.81 42.22
CA ALA A 323 41.03 -13.96 41.43
C ALA A 323 40.31 -14.29 40.08
N GLN A 324 40.97 -14.50 38.92
CA GLN A 324 42.03 -15.45 38.50
C GLN A 324 41.50 -16.90 38.31
N GLU A 325 41.85 -17.66 37.25
CA GLU A 325 42.91 -17.49 36.23
C GLU A 325 42.62 -18.21 34.86
N LYS A 326 43.47 -17.93 33.83
CA LYS A 326 43.88 -18.71 32.60
C LYS A 326 42.89 -19.69 31.91
N LYS A 327 42.69 -19.61 30.58
CA LYS A 327 43.45 -20.32 29.49
C LYS A 327 43.57 -21.85 29.71
N GLU A 328 43.36 -22.73 28.72
CA GLU A 328 43.89 -22.65 27.34
C GLU A 328 42.99 -23.34 26.25
N GLU A 329 43.55 -23.72 25.09
CA GLU A 329 42.81 -24.08 23.86
C GLU A 329 42.39 -25.57 23.74
N GLY A 330 41.37 -25.85 22.91
CA GLY A 330 41.00 -27.23 22.53
C GLY A 330 39.93 -27.34 21.44
N LYS A 331 40.33 -27.63 20.19
CA LYS A 331 39.38 -27.93 19.09
C LYS A 331 38.69 -29.27 19.29
N SER A 332 37.36 -29.31 19.24
CA SER A 332 36.63 -30.52 18.84
C SER A 332 35.33 -30.17 18.10
N VAL A 333 34.99 -30.93 17.06
CA VAL A 333 33.79 -30.73 16.25
C VAL A 333 32.79 -31.84 16.55
N LYS A 334 31.62 -31.50 17.12
CA LYS A 334 30.42 -32.34 17.11
C LYS A 334 29.17 -31.51 16.83
N LYS A 335 28.26 -32.05 16.02
CA LYS A 335 26.94 -31.49 15.73
C LYS A 335 25.94 -31.97 16.78
N THR A 336 25.16 -31.08 17.40
CA THR A 336 23.85 -31.45 17.96
C THR A 336 22.93 -30.24 18.20
N ALA A 337 21.62 -30.50 18.12
CA ALA A 337 20.51 -29.78 18.75
C ALA A 337 20.48 -28.23 18.73
N THR A 338 19.66 -27.66 17.83
CA THR A 338 19.18 -26.28 17.91
C THR A 338 18.23 -26.09 19.10
N VAL A 339 18.74 -25.68 20.25
CA VAL A 339 17.91 -25.13 21.34
C VAL A 339 17.42 -23.75 20.91
N LYS A 340 16.10 -23.56 20.87
CA LYS A 340 15.50 -22.22 20.72
C LYS A 340 15.71 -21.45 22.02
N GLN A 341 16.69 -20.56 22.05
CA GLN A 341 16.73 -19.51 23.06
C GLN A 341 15.53 -18.57 22.83
N GLU A 342 14.67 -18.45 23.83
CA GLU A 342 13.64 -17.41 23.84
C GLU A 342 14.32 -16.04 23.91
N HIS A 343 13.97 -15.14 23.00
CA HIS A 343 14.65 -13.85 22.91
C HIS A 343 14.08 -12.91 23.97
N GLN A 344 14.80 -12.73 25.08
CA GLN A 344 14.50 -11.62 25.99
C GLN A 344 14.49 -10.30 25.18
N PRO A 345 13.55 -9.39 25.45
CA PRO A 345 13.42 -8.14 24.70
C PRO A 345 14.65 -7.27 24.96
N ARG A 346 15.57 -7.25 24.00
CA ARG A 346 16.77 -6.40 24.05
C ARG A 346 16.35 -4.94 24.16
N GLU A 347 17.05 -4.18 25.00
CA GLU A 347 16.83 -2.74 25.09
C GLU A 347 17.05 -2.08 23.71
N PRO A 348 16.25 -1.05 23.37
CA PRO A 348 16.36 -0.42 22.07
C PRO A 348 17.71 0.27 21.92
N GLN A 349 18.39 0.01 20.81
CA GLN A 349 19.71 0.58 20.50
C GLN A 349 19.69 2.11 20.37
N MET A 350 18.50 2.69 20.14
CA MET A 350 18.23 4.12 20.03
C MET A 350 16.73 4.38 20.17
N VAL A 351 16.35 5.59 20.57
CA VAL A 351 14.98 6.12 20.40
C VAL A 351 15.07 7.39 19.55
N THR A 352 14.23 7.51 18.52
CA THR A 352 14.23 8.67 17.62
C THR A 352 13.53 9.87 18.26
N VAL A 353 13.70 11.08 17.70
CA VAL A 353 12.96 12.28 18.14
C VAL A 353 11.44 12.13 18.06
N ASN A 354 10.95 11.19 17.24
CA ASN A 354 9.54 10.85 17.09
C ASN A 354 9.04 9.82 18.12
N GLY A 355 9.90 9.39 19.06
CA GLY A 355 9.60 8.33 20.04
C GLY A 355 9.67 6.90 19.48
N ASP A 356 10.00 6.72 18.19
CA ASP A 356 10.13 5.39 17.59
C ASP A 356 11.40 4.69 18.11
N LYS A 357 11.32 3.40 18.42
CA LYS A 357 12.42 2.61 18.98
C LYS A 357 13.19 1.87 17.89
N VAL A 358 14.49 2.07 17.79
CA VAL A 358 15.38 1.22 16.96
C VAL A 358 15.67 -0.05 17.76
N SER A 359 14.91 -1.11 17.52
CA SER A 359 15.05 -2.38 18.28
C SER A 359 16.28 -3.18 17.87
N HIS A 360 16.69 -3.06 16.61
CA HIS A 360 17.83 -3.79 16.07
C HIS A 360 18.31 -3.15 14.76
N ALA A 361 19.61 -2.93 14.61
CA ALA A 361 20.25 -2.61 13.35
C ALA A 361 21.54 -3.43 13.16
N HIS A 362 21.82 -3.79 11.91
CA HIS A 362 23.05 -4.50 11.52
C HIS A 362 23.36 -4.26 10.03
N ALA A 363 24.59 -4.59 9.62
CA ALA A 363 24.94 -4.76 8.22
C ALA A 363 25.11 -6.25 7.87
N PHE A 364 24.68 -6.63 6.66
CA PHE A 364 24.80 -7.98 6.13
C PHE A 364 25.31 -7.97 4.67
N GLN A 365 25.96 -9.06 4.28
CA GLN A 365 26.48 -9.27 2.93
C GLN A 365 25.40 -9.89 2.02
N SER A 366 25.36 -9.49 0.74
CA SER A 366 24.44 -10.07 -0.23
C SER A 366 24.75 -11.54 -0.51
N LYS A 367 23.69 -12.35 -0.62
CA LYS A 367 23.79 -13.76 -1.03
C LYS A 367 24.04 -13.95 -2.54
N VAL A 368 23.93 -12.88 -3.33
CA VAL A 368 24.12 -12.91 -4.79
C VAL A 368 25.48 -12.33 -5.17
N ASN A 369 25.84 -11.18 -4.61
CA ASN A 369 27.08 -10.46 -4.90
C ASN A 369 27.89 -10.26 -3.60
N PRO A 370 28.91 -11.07 -3.29
CA PRO A 370 29.68 -10.91 -2.04
C PRO A 370 30.33 -9.53 -1.83
N ALA A 371 30.51 -8.73 -2.88
CA ALA A 371 30.97 -7.34 -2.77
C ALA A 371 29.89 -6.37 -2.25
N ASP A 372 28.59 -6.69 -2.41
CA ASP A 372 27.48 -5.84 -2.01
C ASP A 372 27.11 -6.07 -0.54
N TRP A 373 27.37 -5.08 0.31
CA TRP A 373 26.85 -5.03 1.69
C TRP A 373 25.62 -4.14 1.80
N PHE A 374 24.75 -4.48 2.74
CA PHE A 374 23.51 -3.78 3.01
C PHE A 374 23.35 -3.50 4.50
N TYR A 375 23.02 -2.25 4.84
CA TYR A 375 22.58 -1.86 6.17
C TYR A 375 21.06 -2.03 6.29
N VAL A 376 20.59 -2.52 7.43
CA VAL A 376 19.17 -2.64 7.74
C VAL A 376 18.90 -2.38 9.22
N ALA A 377 17.78 -1.73 9.49
CA ALA A 377 17.29 -1.47 10.84
C ALA A 377 15.83 -1.88 11.01
N GLN A 378 15.43 -2.08 12.26
CA GLN A 378 14.06 -2.31 12.70
C GLN A 378 13.60 -1.14 13.57
N LEU A 379 12.50 -0.50 13.18
CA LEU A 379 11.83 0.55 13.95
C LEU A 379 10.51 0.01 14.48
N ASN A 380 10.31 0.10 15.80
CA ASN A 380 9.17 -0.47 16.51
C ASN A 380 8.96 -1.98 16.16
N GLY A 381 10.06 -2.73 16.03
CA GLY A 381 10.06 -4.15 15.60
C GLY A 381 9.86 -4.38 14.10
N LYS A 382 9.47 -3.36 13.31
CA LYS A 382 9.27 -3.47 11.87
C LYS A 382 10.57 -3.20 11.11
N GLN A 383 11.02 -4.19 10.32
CA GLN A 383 12.20 -4.07 9.48
C GLN A 383 12.00 -3.07 8.32
N LEU A 384 13.03 -2.26 8.06
CA LEU A 384 13.11 -1.33 6.93
C LEU A 384 13.63 -2.02 5.66
N ASN A 385 13.44 -1.38 4.50
CA ASN A 385 14.05 -1.81 3.25
C ASN A 385 15.58 -1.66 3.34
N PRO A 386 16.39 -2.71 3.11
CA PRO A 386 17.85 -2.62 3.21
C PRO A 386 18.44 -1.59 2.24
N MET A 387 19.41 -0.81 2.73
CA MET A 387 20.15 0.18 1.95
C MET A 387 21.55 -0.36 1.62
N LYS A 388 22.02 -0.23 0.37
CA LYS A 388 23.39 -0.64 0.00
C LYS A 388 24.40 0.30 0.69
N MET A 389 25.48 -0.27 1.23
CA MET A 389 26.52 0.47 1.95
C MET A 389 27.68 0.91 1.06
N ASP A 390 28.32 2.02 1.47
CA ASP A 390 29.58 2.51 0.92
C ASP A 390 30.79 1.76 1.49
N ALA A 391 31.88 1.69 0.72
CA ALA A 391 33.12 1.00 1.12
C ALA A 391 33.72 1.50 2.44
N ALA A 392 33.66 2.82 2.70
CA ALA A 392 34.14 3.41 3.95
C ALA A 392 33.34 2.92 5.17
N ASP A 393 32.01 2.82 5.04
CA ASP A 393 31.12 2.38 6.11
C ASP A 393 31.23 0.88 6.35
N ILE A 394 31.50 0.09 5.30
CA ILE A 394 31.81 -1.34 5.42
C ILE A 394 33.08 -1.53 6.26
N ALA A 395 34.13 -0.75 5.99
CA ALA A 395 35.36 -0.77 6.79
C ALA A 395 35.13 -0.33 8.24
N ALA A 396 34.41 0.77 8.47
CA ALA A 396 34.06 1.26 9.81
C ALA A 396 33.18 0.25 10.59
N TYR A 397 32.27 -0.45 9.92
CA TYR A 397 31.46 -1.51 10.52
C TYR A 397 32.29 -2.74 10.89
N GLN A 398 33.19 -3.18 10.00
CA GLN A 398 34.11 -4.30 10.27
C GLN A 398 35.04 -4.02 11.45
N LYS A 399 35.52 -2.77 11.60
CA LYS A 399 36.30 -2.30 12.75
C LYS A 399 35.48 -2.05 14.02
N ARG A 400 34.13 -2.11 13.95
CA ARG A 400 33.18 -1.74 15.01
C ARG A 400 33.19 -0.25 15.41
N GLU A 401 33.73 0.62 14.55
CA GLU A 401 33.75 2.08 14.70
C GLU A 401 32.39 2.72 14.33
N ALA A 402 31.58 2.04 13.51
CA ALA A 402 30.29 2.54 13.03
C ALA A 402 29.18 2.52 14.09
N LYS A 403 28.91 3.68 14.72
CA LYS A 403 27.74 3.89 15.59
C LYS A 403 26.41 3.70 14.86
N VAL A 404 25.43 3.07 15.53
CA VAL A 404 24.06 2.88 15.01
C VAL A 404 23.37 4.21 14.69
N GLU A 405 23.63 5.25 15.48
CA GLU A 405 23.14 6.63 15.26
C GLU A 405 23.59 7.19 13.90
N ASN A 406 24.90 7.19 13.65
CA ASN A 406 25.49 7.68 12.40
C ASN A 406 24.98 6.89 11.19
N MET A 407 24.87 5.57 11.33
CA MET A 407 24.37 4.69 10.26
C MET A 407 22.88 4.92 9.97
N MET A 408 22.04 5.08 10.99
CA MET A 408 20.63 5.46 10.82
C MET A 408 20.48 6.84 10.19
N GLN A 409 21.30 7.83 10.58
CA GLN A 409 21.26 9.17 10.02
C GLN A 409 21.67 9.19 8.53
N LYS A 410 22.66 8.37 8.14
CA LYS A 410 23.11 8.28 6.74
C LYS A 410 22.16 7.49 5.85
N TYR A 411 21.71 6.32 6.30
CA TYR A 411 20.91 5.40 5.46
C TYR A 411 19.39 5.57 5.60
N TYR A 412 18.91 6.16 6.70
CA TYR A 412 17.49 6.33 6.98
C TYR A 412 17.14 7.72 7.56
N PRO A 413 17.64 8.85 7.00
CA PRO A 413 17.49 10.19 7.58
C PRO A 413 16.02 10.57 7.83
N THR A 414 15.09 10.22 6.94
CA THR A 414 13.65 10.53 7.09
C THR A 414 12.97 9.79 8.25
N LYS A 415 13.63 8.79 8.86
CA LYS A 415 13.15 8.12 10.08
C LYS A 415 13.59 8.83 11.36
N LEU A 416 14.69 9.59 11.30
CA LEU A 416 15.21 10.37 12.42
C LEU A 416 14.73 11.84 12.38
N ALA A 417 14.34 12.35 11.20
CA ALA A 417 13.74 13.67 11.05
C ALA A 417 12.37 13.78 11.78
N PRO A 418 12.03 14.96 12.34
CA PRO A 418 10.75 15.17 13.01
C PRO A 418 9.57 15.12 12.04
N LYS A 419 8.48 14.47 12.44
CA LYS A 419 7.24 14.38 11.66
C LYS A 419 6.47 15.70 11.73
N VAL A 420 6.05 16.18 10.56
CA VAL A 420 5.18 17.35 10.37
C VAL A 420 3.83 17.10 11.05
N SER A 421 3.29 18.09 11.75
CA SER A 421 2.01 17.92 12.46
C SER A 421 0.84 17.74 11.48
N ALA A 422 -0.25 17.14 11.96
CA ALA A 422 -1.46 16.94 11.14
C ALA A 422 -2.18 18.26 10.78
N GLU A 423 -1.77 19.38 11.37
CA GLU A 423 -2.28 20.72 11.14
C GLU A 423 -1.39 21.46 10.13
N GLU A 424 -0.07 21.48 10.34
CA GLU A 424 0.92 21.95 9.35
C GLU A 424 0.73 21.27 7.99
N TYR A 425 0.57 19.94 7.98
CA TYR A 425 0.41 19.16 6.75
C TYR A 425 -0.88 19.51 5.98
N LYS A 426 -1.89 20.09 6.65
CA LYS A 426 -3.13 20.57 6.01
C LYS A 426 -3.05 22.05 5.62
N ALA A 427 -2.43 22.88 6.45
CA ALA A 427 -2.25 24.31 6.19
C ALA A 427 -1.30 24.55 5.03
N ALA A 428 -0.22 23.77 4.93
CA ALA A 428 0.77 23.82 3.86
C ALA A 428 0.30 23.11 2.56
N ASN A 429 -0.93 23.41 2.14
CA ASN A 429 -1.40 23.26 0.75
C ASN A 429 -1.30 24.59 -0.03
N ILE A 430 -0.67 25.61 0.56
CA ILE A 430 -0.42 26.92 -0.03
C ILE A 430 1.09 27.06 -0.28
N LEU A 431 1.47 27.55 -1.45
CA LEU A 431 2.83 27.83 -1.87
C LEU A 431 3.36 29.12 -1.26
N SER A 432 4.68 29.31 -1.29
CA SER A 432 5.42 30.48 -0.79
C SER A 432 5.01 31.82 -1.43
N ASP A 433 4.35 31.80 -2.59
CA ASP A 433 3.78 32.98 -3.25
C ASP A 433 2.27 33.16 -3.02
N GLY A 434 1.66 32.33 -2.16
CA GLY A 434 0.23 32.37 -1.83
C GLY A 434 -0.68 31.55 -2.75
N ARG A 435 -0.18 30.93 -3.84
CA ARG A 435 -1.02 30.06 -4.68
C ARG A 435 -1.40 28.76 -3.96
N VAL A 436 -2.65 28.32 -4.14
CA VAL A 436 -3.18 27.09 -3.55
C VAL A 436 -2.91 25.89 -4.47
N ILE A 437 -2.58 24.74 -3.90
CA ILE A 437 -2.44 23.46 -4.60
C ILE A 437 -3.81 22.77 -4.63
N ASP A 438 -4.52 22.83 -5.76
CA ASP A 438 -5.85 22.21 -5.91
C ASP A 438 -5.81 20.69 -5.73
N LYS A 439 -4.71 20.07 -6.17
CA LYS A 439 -4.55 18.61 -6.15
C LYS A 439 -3.09 18.19 -6.20
N MET A 440 -2.61 17.60 -5.11
CA MET A 440 -1.38 16.81 -5.09
C MET A 440 -1.72 15.31 -5.13
N THR A 441 -0.94 14.49 -5.83
CA THR A 441 -1.08 13.02 -5.79
C THR A 441 0.26 12.33 -6.04
N VAL A 442 0.70 11.48 -5.11
CA VAL A 442 1.83 10.55 -5.32
C VAL A 442 1.28 9.23 -5.83
N TYR A 443 1.77 8.76 -6.98
CA TYR A 443 1.33 7.50 -7.59
C TYR A 443 2.49 6.73 -8.20
N LYS A 444 2.34 5.41 -8.35
CA LYS A 444 3.29 4.56 -9.07
C LYS A 444 2.89 4.49 -10.54
N GLU A 445 3.83 4.69 -11.46
CA GLU A 445 3.57 4.58 -12.90
C GLU A 445 3.17 3.14 -13.28
N LYS A 446 2.13 3.02 -14.10
CA LYS A 446 1.51 1.74 -14.49
C LYS A 446 1.56 1.48 -15.99
N ASP A 447 1.95 2.48 -16.77
CA ASP A 447 2.12 2.37 -18.21
C ASP A 447 3.45 1.65 -18.53
N GLU A 448 3.35 0.36 -18.84
CA GLU A 448 4.46 -0.54 -19.17
C GLU A 448 5.28 -0.06 -20.39
N GLN A 449 4.76 0.87 -21.20
CA GLN A 449 5.46 1.43 -22.36
C GLN A 449 6.41 2.59 -22.02
N ARG A 450 6.43 3.07 -20.77
CA ARG A 450 7.25 4.22 -20.37
C ARG A 450 8.54 3.81 -19.67
N ALA A 451 9.61 4.57 -19.93
CA ALA A 451 10.90 4.43 -19.24
C ALA A 451 10.84 4.71 -17.73
N ASP A 452 9.73 5.25 -17.21
CA ASP A 452 9.45 5.42 -15.78
C ASP A 452 8.44 4.41 -15.20
N TYR A 453 8.06 3.36 -15.94
CA TYR A 453 7.21 2.27 -15.45
C TYR A 453 7.67 1.76 -14.08
N GLY A 454 6.71 1.58 -13.17
CA GLY A 454 6.95 1.07 -11.82
C GLY A 454 7.69 2.02 -10.88
N LYS A 455 8.03 3.24 -11.30
CA LYS A 455 8.62 4.27 -10.42
C LYS A 455 7.52 5.15 -9.83
N TYR A 456 7.80 5.84 -8.72
CA TYR A 456 6.87 6.80 -8.12
C TYR A 456 6.98 8.18 -8.77
N LYS A 457 5.82 8.80 -8.99
CA LYS A 457 5.66 10.11 -9.62
C LYS A 457 4.81 10.99 -8.73
N LEU A 458 5.20 12.26 -8.67
CA LEU A 458 4.40 13.32 -8.08
C LEU A 458 3.56 13.93 -9.20
N TYR A 459 2.26 14.10 -8.96
CA TYR A 459 1.38 14.98 -9.72
C TYR A 459 1.01 16.17 -8.85
N ALA A 460 1.01 17.36 -9.45
CA ALA A 460 0.49 18.58 -8.85
C ALA A 460 -0.39 19.34 -9.84
N GLN A 461 -1.45 19.96 -9.32
CA GLN A 461 -2.22 20.99 -10.00
C GLN A 461 -2.23 22.26 -9.15
N VAL A 462 -1.98 23.39 -9.81
CA VAL A 462 -1.98 24.75 -9.25
C VAL A 462 -2.67 25.65 -10.26
N GLY A 463 -3.95 25.94 -10.06
CA GLY A 463 -4.84 26.53 -11.06
C GLY A 463 -4.94 25.65 -12.30
N ASP A 464 -4.70 26.25 -13.47
CA ASP A 464 -4.67 25.54 -14.76
C ASP A 464 -3.39 24.74 -15.00
N GLN A 465 -2.29 25.04 -14.28
CA GLN A 465 -1.02 24.34 -14.46
C GLN A 465 -1.10 22.93 -13.86
N ARG A 466 -0.98 21.91 -14.72
CA ARG A 466 -0.96 20.47 -14.34
C ARG A 466 0.39 19.88 -14.68
N MET A 467 1.08 19.34 -13.67
CA MET A 467 2.46 18.89 -13.80
C MET A 467 2.63 17.47 -13.25
N SER A 468 3.58 16.73 -13.84
CA SER A 468 4.09 15.50 -13.24
C SER A 468 5.61 15.42 -13.33
N ALA A 469 6.22 14.79 -12.32
CA ALA A 469 7.65 14.58 -12.21
C ALA A 469 7.94 13.20 -11.59
N LEU A 470 9.12 12.66 -11.87
CA LEU A 470 9.64 11.44 -11.26
C LEU A 470 10.20 11.77 -9.88
N MET A 471 9.71 11.11 -8.82
CA MET A 471 10.17 11.40 -7.46
C MET A 471 11.51 10.72 -7.17
N THR A 472 12.41 11.43 -6.49
CA THR A 472 13.63 10.81 -5.92
C THR A 472 13.26 9.82 -4.80
N LYS A 473 14.21 8.96 -4.40
CA LYS A 473 14.02 8.05 -3.24
C LYS A 473 13.85 8.82 -1.94
N GLU A 474 14.51 9.97 -1.81
CA GLU A 474 14.41 10.87 -0.65
C GLU A 474 13.01 11.45 -0.56
N ASP A 475 12.48 12.01 -1.65
CA ASP A 475 11.15 12.62 -1.70
C ASP A 475 10.03 11.60 -1.44
N GLN A 476 10.17 10.38 -1.98
CA GLN A 476 9.27 9.26 -1.67
C GLN A 476 9.28 8.97 -0.17
N SER A 477 10.48 8.84 0.42
CA SER A 477 10.63 8.54 1.85
C SER A 477 10.07 9.66 2.72
N ALA A 478 10.40 10.92 2.41
CA ALA A 478 9.94 12.10 3.13
C ALA A 478 8.40 12.23 3.10
N PHE A 479 7.78 11.96 1.95
CA PHE A 479 6.32 11.94 1.80
C PHE A 479 5.67 10.82 2.62
N PHE A 480 6.16 9.57 2.51
CA PHE A 480 5.56 8.43 3.22
C PHE A 480 5.79 8.48 4.74
N ASP A 481 6.91 9.08 5.18
CA ASP A 481 7.23 9.26 6.60
C ASP A 481 6.60 10.52 7.22
N ARG A 482 5.99 11.39 6.40
CA ARG A 482 5.42 12.70 6.78
C ARG A 482 6.43 13.64 7.43
N VAL A 483 7.65 13.68 6.90
CA VAL A 483 8.70 14.64 7.30
C VAL A 483 8.86 15.78 6.27
N THR A 484 7.83 16.00 5.45
CA THR A 484 7.70 17.14 4.52
C THR A 484 6.22 17.48 4.31
N THR A 485 5.93 18.73 3.93
CA THR A 485 4.57 19.22 3.62
C THR A 485 4.21 19.04 2.14
N PRO A 486 2.92 19.09 1.78
CA PRO A 486 2.50 19.13 0.37
C PRO A 486 3.15 20.29 -0.41
N ALA A 487 3.14 21.50 0.16
CA ALA A 487 3.79 22.66 -0.43
C ALA A 487 5.29 22.45 -0.68
N ALA A 488 6.08 22.14 0.35
CA ALA A 488 7.53 21.96 0.20
C ALA A 488 7.90 20.86 -0.82
N LEU A 489 7.10 19.79 -0.88
CA LEU A 489 7.27 18.71 -1.86
C LEU A 489 6.97 19.16 -3.29
N VAL A 490 5.90 19.96 -3.49
CA VAL A 490 5.55 20.57 -4.78
C VAL A 490 6.59 21.60 -5.21
N GLU A 491 7.05 22.47 -4.31
CA GLU A 491 8.09 23.46 -4.62
C GLU A 491 9.41 22.81 -5.02
N LYS A 492 9.88 21.80 -4.27
CA LYS A 492 11.12 21.07 -4.60
C LYS A 492 11.06 20.37 -5.97
N ASN A 493 9.88 19.93 -6.42
CA ASN A 493 9.72 19.15 -7.66
C ASN A 493 9.25 20.00 -8.88
N PHE A 494 8.65 21.16 -8.64
CA PHE A 494 7.98 21.95 -9.68
C PHE A 494 8.22 23.47 -9.58
N GLY A 495 8.94 23.95 -8.57
CA GLY A 495 9.09 25.37 -8.29
C GLY A 495 9.61 26.19 -9.47
N GLU A 496 10.52 25.62 -10.28
CA GLU A 496 11.03 26.29 -11.49
C GLU A 496 9.93 26.49 -12.57
N ARG A 497 9.08 25.48 -12.79
CA ARG A 497 7.93 25.53 -13.71
C ARG A 497 6.76 26.35 -13.18
N LEU A 498 6.69 26.52 -11.86
CA LEU A 498 5.80 27.45 -11.19
C LEU A 498 6.39 28.87 -11.18
N HIS A 499 7.66 29.05 -11.56
CA HIS A 499 8.44 30.29 -11.46
C HIS A 499 8.49 30.86 -10.03
N LEU A 500 8.61 30.00 -9.00
CA LEU A 500 8.70 30.40 -7.59
C LEU A 500 10.11 30.85 -7.20
N ALA A 501 10.22 31.93 -6.43
CA ALA A 501 11.49 32.41 -5.90
C ALA A 501 12.16 31.41 -4.93
N SER A 502 11.37 30.60 -4.22
CA SER A 502 11.88 29.54 -3.33
C SER A 502 12.67 28.45 -4.07
N ALA A 503 12.33 28.17 -5.33
CA ALA A 503 13.07 27.24 -6.17
C ALA A 503 14.51 27.69 -6.42
N TYR A 504 14.71 29.02 -6.50
CA TYR A 504 15.99 29.63 -6.83
C TYR A 504 16.83 30.00 -5.60
N ALA A 505 16.25 30.02 -4.40
CA ALA A 505 16.93 30.35 -3.15
C ALA A 505 18.14 29.44 -2.83
N VAL A 506 18.16 28.22 -3.38
CA VAL A 506 19.24 27.24 -3.24
C VAL A 506 20.48 27.61 -4.08
N TYR A 507 20.31 28.36 -5.18
CA TYR A 507 21.40 28.69 -6.09
C TYR A 507 22.12 29.97 -5.66
N GLN A 508 23.13 29.82 -4.81
CA GLN A 508 23.98 30.93 -4.35
C GLN A 508 25.44 30.66 -4.73
N LEU A 509 26.16 31.70 -5.17
CA LEU A 509 27.60 31.63 -5.39
C LEU A 509 28.34 31.74 -4.04
N PRO A 510 29.41 30.94 -3.81
CA PRO A 510 30.27 31.12 -2.65
C PRO A 510 30.85 32.54 -2.57
N ALA A 511 30.78 33.16 -1.39
CA ALA A 511 31.17 34.57 -1.16
C ALA A 511 32.66 34.87 -1.39
N ASN A 512 33.50 33.86 -1.60
CA ASN A 512 34.92 33.97 -1.94
C ASN A 512 35.19 33.97 -3.46
N ILE A 513 34.15 34.01 -4.31
CA ILE A 513 34.26 34.04 -5.77
C ILE A 513 33.76 35.39 -6.28
N ASN A 514 34.67 36.20 -6.82
CA ASN A 514 34.30 37.47 -7.45
C ASN A 514 33.76 37.22 -8.87
N VAL A 515 32.55 37.71 -9.15
CA VAL A 515 31.90 37.62 -10.47
C VAL A 515 31.46 39.01 -10.89
N GLU A 516 32.13 39.56 -11.89
CA GLU A 516 32.12 41.01 -12.18
C GLU A 516 31.13 41.43 -13.27
N ASP A 517 30.85 40.54 -14.23
CA ASP A 517 29.79 40.72 -15.23
C ASP A 517 29.06 39.39 -15.46
N ILE A 518 27.74 39.38 -15.24
CA ILE A 518 26.86 38.27 -15.60
C ILE A 518 25.97 38.70 -16.77
N ARG A 519 26.31 38.18 -17.95
CA ARG A 519 25.63 38.49 -19.20
C ARG A 519 24.67 37.37 -19.58
N VAL A 520 23.38 37.68 -19.56
CA VAL A 520 22.33 36.87 -20.19
C VAL A 520 21.97 37.52 -21.53
N ALA A 521 22.15 36.82 -22.64
CA ALA A 521 21.92 37.33 -23.98
C ALA A 521 21.37 36.25 -24.92
N LYS A 522 20.54 36.64 -25.89
CA LYS A 522 20.11 35.75 -26.97
C LYS A 522 21.29 35.54 -27.93
N ASP A 523 21.58 34.29 -28.26
CA ASP A 523 22.62 33.94 -29.23
C ASP A 523 22.04 34.04 -30.66
N ASN A 524 22.78 34.70 -31.54
CA ASN A 524 22.35 34.95 -32.92
C ASN A 524 22.40 33.69 -33.81
N MET A 525 23.13 32.64 -33.41
CA MET A 525 23.28 31.42 -34.22
C MET A 525 22.17 30.39 -33.99
N ASP A 526 21.70 30.21 -32.74
CA ASP A 526 20.67 29.22 -32.39
C ASP A 526 19.39 29.83 -31.78
N GLY A 527 19.35 31.15 -31.61
CA GLY A 527 18.21 31.89 -31.07
C GLY A 527 17.93 31.65 -29.58
N LYS A 528 18.79 30.91 -28.86
CA LYS A 528 18.58 30.58 -27.44
C LYS A 528 19.12 31.69 -26.54
N TRP A 529 18.48 31.89 -25.40
CA TRP A 529 19.07 32.67 -24.32
C TRP A 529 20.23 31.89 -23.69
N LYS A 530 21.40 32.52 -23.60
CA LYS A 530 22.60 31.95 -22.98
C LYS A 530 23.12 32.89 -21.89
N ILE A 531 23.67 32.29 -20.84
CA ILE A 531 24.32 32.98 -19.73
C ILE A 531 25.84 32.73 -19.80
N SER A 532 26.63 33.77 -19.52
CA SER A 532 28.08 33.65 -19.26
C SER A 532 28.55 34.71 -18.25
N ALA A 533 29.54 34.36 -17.44
CA ALA A 533 30.09 35.19 -16.39
C ALA A 533 31.56 35.56 -16.67
N ALA A 534 32.02 36.72 -16.16
CA ALA A 534 33.43 37.04 -15.99
C ALA A 534 33.87 36.73 -14.55
N VAL A 535 35.03 36.09 -14.39
CA VAL A 535 35.53 35.53 -13.12
C VAL A 535 36.86 36.18 -12.76
N GLY A 536 36.81 37.48 -12.45
CA GLY A 536 37.99 38.34 -12.29
C GLY A 536 38.91 38.31 -13.52
N GLU A 537 40.22 38.45 -13.28
CA GLU A 537 41.25 38.40 -14.32
C GLU A 537 41.37 37.02 -15.02
N ASN A 538 40.78 35.96 -14.45
CA ASN A 538 40.92 34.59 -14.96
C ASN A 538 40.04 34.29 -16.19
N GLY A 539 39.29 35.29 -16.69
CA GLY A 539 38.57 35.22 -17.97
C GLY A 539 37.06 35.04 -17.83
N ARG A 540 36.44 34.38 -18.82
CA ARG A 540 34.99 34.16 -18.88
C ARG A 540 34.62 32.68 -18.98
N THR A 541 33.46 32.34 -18.41
CA THR A 541 32.83 31.03 -18.57
C THR A 541 32.38 30.78 -20.01
N GLU A 542 32.08 29.53 -20.33
CA GLU A 542 31.36 29.22 -21.56
C GLU A 542 29.94 29.81 -21.55
N LYS A 543 29.32 29.91 -22.73
CA LYS A 543 27.94 30.38 -22.92
C LYS A 543 26.97 29.22 -22.81
N LYS A 544 26.39 28.98 -21.63
CA LYS A 544 25.41 27.90 -21.44
C LYS A 544 23.98 28.38 -21.72
N ALA A 545 23.19 27.58 -22.42
CA ALA A 545 21.80 27.89 -22.71
C ALA A 545 20.92 27.69 -21.47
N ILE A 546 20.09 28.69 -21.15
CA ILE A 546 19.12 28.60 -20.05
C ILE A 546 17.80 27.97 -20.52
N SER A 547 17.03 27.40 -19.61
CA SER A 547 15.72 26.83 -19.93
C SER A 547 14.68 27.91 -20.27
N PHE A 548 13.56 27.51 -20.87
CA PHE A 548 12.42 28.42 -21.06
C PHE A 548 11.90 28.92 -19.70
N ASP A 549 11.76 28.02 -18.73
CA ASP A 549 11.23 28.32 -17.41
C ASP A 549 12.11 29.35 -16.67
N ASP A 550 13.44 29.20 -16.75
CA ASP A 550 14.41 30.13 -16.18
C ASP A 550 14.43 31.49 -16.89
N GLY A 551 14.28 31.49 -18.22
CA GLY A 551 14.12 32.72 -19.01
C GLY A 551 12.86 33.48 -18.63
N PHE A 552 11.73 32.78 -18.45
CA PHE A 552 10.48 33.37 -17.98
C PHE A 552 10.60 33.90 -16.55
N SER A 553 11.20 33.10 -15.64
CA SER A 553 11.49 33.50 -14.26
C SER A 553 12.33 34.78 -14.19
N LEU A 554 13.32 34.94 -15.07
CA LEU A 554 14.21 36.11 -15.10
C LEU A 554 13.55 37.34 -15.72
N PHE A 555 12.97 37.21 -16.90
CA PHE A 555 12.52 38.36 -17.69
C PHE A 555 11.08 38.79 -17.40
N GLN A 556 10.19 37.86 -17.05
CA GLN A 556 8.76 38.12 -16.93
C GLN A 556 8.24 38.00 -15.49
N ALA A 557 8.49 36.88 -14.79
CA ALA A 557 8.06 36.72 -13.40
C ALA A 557 8.94 37.49 -12.40
N LYS A 558 10.21 37.74 -12.75
CA LYS A 558 11.23 38.41 -11.91
C LYS A 558 11.48 37.71 -10.56
N THR A 559 11.37 36.37 -10.55
CA THR A 559 11.52 35.51 -9.38
C THR A 559 12.88 34.83 -9.29
N VAL A 560 13.78 35.07 -10.26
CA VAL A 560 15.19 34.67 -10.21
C VAL A 560 16.09 35.84 -10.61
N THR A 561 17.26 35.95 -9.99
CA THR A 561 18.30 36.93 -10.36
C THR A 561 19.33 36.34 -11.33
N ARG A 562 20.20 37.18 -11.91
CA ARG A 562 21.25 36.70 -12.82
C ARG A 562 22.31 35.88 -12.08
N GLU A 563 22.57 36.25 -10.83
CA GLU A 563 23.52 35.63 -9.91
C GLU A 563 23.06 34.22 -9.54
N GLN A 564 21.76 34.05 -9.28
CA GLN A 564 21.15 32.73 -9.05
C GLN A 564 21.22 31.84 -10.30
N LEU A 565 20.96 32.38 -11.50
CA LEU A 565 21.14 31.60 -12.73
C LEU A 565 22.62 31.30 -13.03
N ALA A 566 23.55 32.17 -12.67
CA ALA A 566 24.98 31.88 -12.76
C ALA A 566 25.39 30.77 -11.79
N ALA A 567 24.88 30.76 -10.55
CA ALA A 567 25.07 29.63 -9.63
C ALA A 567 24.45 28.32 -10.15
N LYS A 568 23.25 28.38 -10.78
CA LYS A 568 22.59 27.21 -11.37
C LYS A 568 23.35 26.60 -12.56
N TYR A 569 23.86 27.44 -13.48
CA TYR A 569 24.42 26.97 -14.75
C TYR A 569 25.95 26.95 -14.81
N LEU A 570 26.60 27.95 -14.20
CA LEU A 570 28.01 28.25 -14.41
C LEU A 570 28.89 27.89 -13.21
N SER A 571 28.32 27.40 -12.11
CA SER A 571 29.03 27.18 -10.84
C SER A 571 30.30 26.31 -10.97
N ASP A 572 30.34 25.32 -11.85
CA ASP A 572 31.54 24.50 -12.05
C ASP A 572 32.60 25.20 -12.90
N ASP A 573 32.22 25.84 -14.01
CA ASP A 573 33.11 26.71 -14.82
C ASP A 573 33.73 27.81 -13.93
N ILE A 574 32.90 28.41 -13.08
CA ILE A 574 33.29 29.46 -12.14
C ILE A 574 34.28 28.92 -11.11
N LYS A 575 34.08 27.73 -10.53
CA LYS A 575 35.07 27.11 -9.61
C LYS A 575 36.41 26.80 -10.30
N VAL A 576 36.36 26.33 -11.55
CA VAL A 576 37.55 26.03 -12.36
C VAL A 576 38.34 27.32 -12.64
N LEU A 577 37.65 28.38 -13.09
CA LEU A 577 38.26 29.69 -13.34
C LEU A 577 38.68 30.40 -12.04
N SER A 578 37.97 30.22 -10.92
CA SER A 578 38.32 30.84 -9.63
C SER A 578 39.45 30.11 -8.88
N GLY A 579 40.05 29.07 -9.46
CA GLY A 579 41.36 28.54 -9.04
C GLY A 579 41.46 28.03 -7.59
N GLN A 580 40.47 27.28 -7.09
CA GLN A 580 40.54 26.70 -5.74
C GLN A 580 41.64 25.63 -5.60
N LYS A 581 42.87 26.07 -5.32
CA LYS A 581 43.94 25.23 -4.77
C LYS A 581 43.63 24.84 -3.32
N GLN A 582 43.12 23.63 -3.08
CA GLN A 582 43.51 22.81 -1.91
C GLN A 582 43.03 21.36 -2.01
N ALA A 583 43.84 20.45 -1.45
CA ALA A 583 43.48 19.09 -1.05
C ALA A 583 42.98 18.06 -2.10
N ILE A 584 43.71 17.91 -3.23
CA ILE A 584 43.94 16.55 -3.75
C ILE A 584 45.23 16.03 -3.12
N SER A 585 45.12 15.44 -1.92
CA SER A 585 46.24 14.80 -1.23
C SER A 585 46.26 13.30 -1.51
N ASN A 586 47.11 12.89 -2.45
CA ASN A 586 47.63 11.53 -2.67
C ASN A 586 46.64 10.35 -2.60
N GLY A 587 46.16 9.93 -3.78
CA GLY A 587 45.42 8.68 -3.99
C GLY A 587 45.74 8.09 -5.36
N LEU A 588 47.01 7.70 -5.57
CA LEU A 588 47.48 7.14 -6.85
C LEU A 588 46.75 5.82 -7.17
N LYS A 589 46.38 5.62 -8.44
CA LYS A 589 45.98 4.30 -8.92
C LYS A 589 47.22 3.44 -9.19
N MET A 590 47.23 2.25 -8.63
CA MET A 590 47.62 1.02 -9.34
C MET A 590 46.35 0.18 -9.52
#